data_AF-A0A845LL84-F1
#
_entry.id   AF-A0A845LL84-F1
#
_cell.length_a   1.000
_cell.length_b   1.000
_cell.length_c   1.000
_cell.angle_alpha   90.00
_cell.angle_beta   90.00
_cell.angle_gamma   90.00
#
_symmetry.space_group_name_H-M   'P 1'
#
loop_
_entity.id
_entity.type
_entity.pdbx_description
1 polymer ?
#
loop_
_entity_poly.entity_id
_entity_poly.type
_entity_poly.pdbx_seq_one_letter_code
_entity_poly.pdbx_strand_id
1 'polypeptide(L)'
;MSPTVAPPVAPVPQGGTITLHIGEETFAFIPGKEIAGVDAGAWTYLPSKDPVQARTAAVLFADSLPSHIRLRDGGLDRITEALTTAADAEIAVPSWRLASDVLLSMANVSVAGGQNASVALDRIDGLVLKPHEVFSFNQAVGPREAKNGFGLGKVLVGNQYVTEMGGGICFSSTIVHQAVVHADEASGLTVLERHRHTRQAPYVEPGGDATVYYGVMDYKFRNGDALLAVEKQKTPDGMGLRFWRAVN
;
A
#
# COMPACT_ATOMS: atom_id res chain seq x y z
N MET A 1 -19.71 -67.00 -4.04
CA MET A 1 -18.82 -65.84 -3.84
C MET A 1 -19.70 -64.71 -3.32
N SER A 2 -19.59 -64.39 -2.03
CA SER A 2 -20.36 -63.29 -1.44
C SER A 2 -19.84 -61.96 -1.98
N PRO A 3 -20.70 -61.02 -2.40
CA PRO A 3 -20.25 -59.72 -2.87
C PRO A 3 -19.64 -58.94 -1.71
N THR A 4 -18.40 -58.50 -1.89
CA THR A 4 -17.70 -57.61 -0.97
C THR A 4 -18.44 -56.28 -0.94
N VAL A 5 -19.13 -55.98 0.18
CA VAL A 5 -19.74 -54.68 0.41
C VAL A 5 -18.59 -53.67 0.55
N ALA A 6 -18.54 -52.68 -0.35
CA ALA A 6 -17.58 -51.59 -0.24
C ALA A 6 -17.76 -50.88 1.11
N PRO A 7 -16.67 -50.48 1.78
CA PRO A 7 -16.76 -49.76 3.05
C PRO A 7 -17.61 -48.49 2.85
N PRO A 8 -18.42 -48.09 3.85
CA PRO A 8 -19.22 -46.88 3.76
C PRO A 8 -18.28 -45.69 3.50
N VAL A 9 -18.51 -45.00 2.39
CA VAL A 9 -17.86 -43.71 2.11
C VAL A 9 -18.23 -42.79 3.25
N ALA A 10 -17.23 -42.29 3.99
CA ALA A 10 -17.48 -41.33 5.07
C ALA A 10 -18.28 -40.16 4.50
N PRO A 11 -19.33 -39.68 5.20
CA PRO A 11 -20.10 -38.54 4.72
C PRO A 11 -19.15 -37.37 4.48
N VAL A 12 -19.24 -36.77 3.29
CA VAL A 12 -18.51 -35.53 2.99
C VAL A 12 -18.85 -34.53 4.08
N PRO A 13 -17.86 -33.94 4.77
CA PRO A 13 -18.10 -32.91 5.77
C PRO A 13 -19.07 -31.86 5.19
N GLN A 14 -20.25 -31.70 5.81
CA GLN A 14 -21.17 -30.63 5.47
C GLN A 14 -20.56 -29.31 5.98
N GLY A 15 -19.88 -28.58 5.10
CA GLY A 15 -19.48 -27.21 5.35
C GLY A 15 -20.57 -26.23 4.92
N GLY A 16 -20.54 -25.02 5.46
CA GLY A 16 -21.34 -23.89 4.99
C GLY A 16 -20.60 -23.01 3.99
N THR A 17 -21.31 -22.06 3.39
CA THR A 17 -20.76 -21.01 2.53
C THR A 17 -20.20 -19.88 3.39
N ILE A 18 -18.92 -19.57 3.22
CA ILE A 18 -18.26 -18.46 3.92
C ILE A 18 -18.08 -17.31 2.93
N THR A 19 -18.71 -16.18 3.22
CA THR A 19 -18.61 -14.95 2.44
C THR A 19 -17.71 -13.97 3.18
N LEU A 20 -16.65 -13.52 2.52
CA LEU A 20 -15.70 -12.53 3.03
C LEU A 20 -15.91 -11.21 2.30
N HIS A 21 -16.08 -10.13 3.05
CA HIS A 21 -16.03 -8.77 2.53
C HIS A 21 -14.66 -8.18 2.83
N ILE A 22 -13.94 -7.80 1.77
CA ILE A 22 -12.59 -7.24 1.86
C ILE A 22 -12.61 -5.89 1.14
N GLY A 23 -12.93 -4.85 1.91
CA GLY A 23 -13.33 -3.57 1.34
C GLY A 23 -14.66 -3.69 0.61
N GLU A 24 -14.70 -3.27 -0.66
CA GLU A 24 -15.91 -3.30 -1.49
C GLU A 24 -16.06 -4.62 -2.26
N GLU A 25 -15.06 -5.51 -2.18
CA GLU A 25 -15.03 -6.77 -2.91
C GLU A 25 -15.49 -7.92 -2.02
N THR A 26 -16.21 -8.87 -2.61
CA THR A 26 -16.76 -10.02 -1.90
C THR A 26 -16.21 -11.32 -2.47
N PHE A 27 -15.77 -12.21 -1.59
CA PHE A 27 -15.19 -13.51 -1.93
C PHE A 27 -15.97 -14.61 -1.23
N ALA A 28 -16.39 -15.64 -1.96
CA ALA A 28 -17.14 -16.76 -1.39
C ALA A 28 -16.32 -18.05 -1.41
N PHE A 29 -16.28 -18.73 -0.27
CA PHE A 29 -15.79 -20.10 -0.11
C PHE A 29 -16.99 -21.04 -0.07
N ILE A 30 -17.11 -21.87 -1.12
CA ILE A 30 -18.19 -22.83 -1.28
C ILE A 30 -17.64 -24.23 -0.92
N PRO A 31 -18.35 -25.02 -0.11
CA PRO A 31 -17.92 -26.37 0.26
C PRO A 31 -18.07 -27.35 -0.93
N GLY A 32 -17.15 -28.32 -1.07
CA GLY A 32 -17.41 -29.55 -1.84
C GLY A 32 -16.84 -29.69 -3.27
N LYS A 33 -15.75 -29.00 -3.62
CA LYS A 33 -14.88 -29.38 -4.77
C LYS A 33 -13.45 -29.65 -4.27
N GLU A 34 -12.70 -30.48 -4.97
CA GLU A 34 -11.25 -30.62 -4.72
C GLU A 34 -10.53 -29.31 -5.10
N ILE A 35 -9.44 -28.98 -4.40
CA ILE A 35 -8.60 -27.81 -4.70
C ILE A 35 -7.82 -28.12 -5.98
N ALA A 36 -8.44 -27.88 -7.13
CA ALA A 36 -7.79 -27.87 -8.43
C ALA A 36 -7.97 -26.49 -9.05
N GLY A 37 -6.94 -25.64 -8.91
CA GLY A 37 -6.85 -24.36 -9.61
C GLY A 37 -7.58 -23.21 -8.92
N VAL A 38 -6.82 -22.17 -8.61
CA VAL A 38 -7.31 -20.91 -8.05
C VAL A 38 -7.83 -20.06 -9.21
N ASP A 39 -9.11 -20.21 -9.58
CA ASP A 39 -9.78 -19.30 -10.51
C ASP A 39 -10.57 -18.24 -9.71
N ALA A 40 -10.28 -16.96 -9.98
CA ALA A 40 -10.86 -15.82 -9.30
C ALA A 40 -12.37 -15.71 -9.57
N GLY A 41 -13.18 -16.04 -8.57
CA GLY A 41 -14.64 -15.82 -8.57
C GLY A 41 -15.42 -16.74 -7.64
N ALA A 42 -14.90 -17.93 -7.35
CA ALA A 42 -15.47 -18.85 -6.36
C ALA A 42 -14.38 -19.74 -5.79
N TRP A 43 -14.04 -19.55 -4.51
CA TRP A 43 -13.08 -20.39 -3.82
C TRP A 43 -13.77 -21.66 -3.38
N THR A 44 -13.09 -22.79 -3.53
CA THR A 44 -13.58 -24.02 -2.94
C THR A 44 -12.65 -24.46 -1.83
N TYR A 45 -13.21 -24.92 -0.72
CA TYR A 45 -12.46 -25.48 0.40
C TYR A 45 -13.02 -26.85 0.78
N LEU A 46 -12.13 -27.67 1.34
CA LEU A 46 -12.53 -28.88 2.04
C LEU A 46 -12.84 -28.48 3.49
N PRO A 47 -14.09 -28.64 3.96
CA PRO A 47 -14.44 -28.34 5.34
C PRO A 47 -13.60 -29.22 6.26
N SER A 48 -12.62 -28.59 6.92
CA SER A 48 -11.68 -29.25 7.79
C SER A 48 -11.64 -28.46 9.08
N LYS A 49 -12.06 -29.10 10.17
CA LYS A 49 -11.94 -28.51 11.52
C LYS A 49 -10.48 -28.49 12.00
N ASP A 50 -9.53 -28.83 11.13
CA ASP A 50 -8.09 -28.74 11.36
C ASP A 50 -7.60 -27.30 11.16
N PRO A 51 -7.17 -26.60 12.23
CA PRO A 51 -6.69 -25.22 12.14
C PRO A 51 -5.48 -25.05 11.23
N VAL A 52 -4.65 -26.09 11.04
CA VAL A 52 -3.44 -26.02 10.20
C VAL A 52 -3.82 -25.99 8.72
N GLN A 53 -4.80 -26.80 8.31
CA GLN A 53 -5.31 -26.80 6.94
C GLN A 53 -6.07 -25.51 6.63
N ALA A 54 -6.90 -25.04 7.57
CA ALA A 54 -7.60 -23.76 7.45
C ALA A 54 -6.61 -22.59 7.31
N ARG A 55 -5.52 -22.59 8.11
CA ARG A 55 -4.48 -21.55 8.00
C ARG A 55 -3.77 -21.59 6.65
N THR A 56 -3.44 -22.78 6.16
CA THR A 56 -2.81 -22.95 4.83
C THR A 56 -3.72 -22.40 3.72
N ALA A 57 -5.00 -22.73 3.74
CA ALA A 57 -5.97 -22.21 2.78
C ALA A 57 -6.14 -20.69 2.87
N ALA A 58 -6.17 -20.13 4.09
CA ALA A 58 -6.24 -18.70 4.31
C ALA A 58 -5.03 -17.95 3.74
N VAL A 59 -3.83 -18.52 3.86
CA VAL A 59 -2.59 -17.95 3.29
C VAL A 59 -2.64 -18.00 1.76
N LEU A 60 -3.00 -19.14 1.16
CA LEU A 60 -3.13 -19.26 -0.30
C LEU A 60 -4.15 -18.27 -0.87
N PHE A 61 -5.26 -18.06 -0.14
CA PHE A 61 -6.22 -17.03 -0.48
C PHE A 61 -5.62 -15.63 -0.37
N ALA A 62 -4.94 -15.31 0.74
CA ALA A 62 -4.31 -14.00 0.92
C ALA A 62 -3.28 -13.70 -0.19
N ASP A 63 -2.49 -14.69 -0.59
CA ASP A 63 -1.48 -14.57 -1.66
C ASP A 63 -2.09 -14.39 -3.06
N SER A 64 -3.35 -14.79 -3.23
CA SER A 64 -4.09 -14.65 -4.49
C SER A 64 -4.88 -13.36 -4.61
N LEU A 65 -4.93 -12.54 -3.54
CA LEU A 65 -5.68 -11.30 -3.56
C LEU A 65 -5.16 -10.39 -4.69
N PRO A 66 -6.07 -9.66 -5.37
CA PRO A 66 -5.66 -8.68 -6.37
C PRO A 66 -4.59 -7.73 -5.79
N SER A 67 -3.64 -7.29 -6.61
CA SER A 67 -2.50 -6.45 -6.18
C SER A 67 -2.91 -5.14 -5.49
N HIS A 68 -4.16 -4.73 -5.68
CA HIS A 68 -4.75 -3.53 -5.12
C HIS A 68 -5.43 -3.74 -3.75
N ILE A 69 -5.49 -4.97 -3.23
CA ILE A 69 -5.92 -5.34 -1.87
C ILE A 69 -4.75 -5.96 -1.12
N ARG A 70 -4.63 -5.64 0.17
CA ARG A 70 -3.80 -6.42 1.11
C ARG A 70 -4.58 -6.65 2.40
N LEU A 71 -4.36 -7.78 3.08
CA LEU A 71 -4.92 -7.97 4.42
C LEU A 71 -4.22 -7.06 5.43
N ARG A 72 -4.97 -6.58 6.41
CA ARG A 72 -4.45 -5.88 7.59
C ARG A 72 -4.36 -6.84 8.76
N ASP A 73 -3.70 -6.43 9.84
CA ASP A 73 -3.62 -7.16 11.10
C ASP A 73 -4.99 -7.72 11.53
N GLY A 74 -5.01 -9.01 11.84
CA GLY A 74 -6.21 -9.77 12.19
C GLY A 74 -7.05 -10.25 10.99
N GLY A 75 -6.80 -9.78 9.77
CA GLY A 75 -7.51 -10.22 8.57
C GLY A 75 -7.30 -11.71 8.28
N LEU A 76 -6.03 -12.15 8.28
CA LEU A 76 -5.69 -13.56 8.05
C LEU A 76 -6.26 -14.49 9.15
N ASP A 77 -6.26 -14.03 10.40
CA ASP A 77 -6.78 -14.81 11.52
C ASP A 77 -8.29 -14.98 11.42
N ARG A 78 -9.04 -13.93 11.03
CA ARG A 78 -10.49 -14.02 10.78
C ARG A 78 -10.84 -15.03 9.69
N ILE A 79 -10.08 -15.03 8.60
CA ILE A 79 -10.26 -15.99 7.50
C ILE A 79 -9.97 -17.41 7.99
N THR A 80 -8.87 -17.58 8.73
CA THR A 80 -8.49 -18.88 9.31
C THR A 80 -9.58 -19.41 10.24
N GLU A 81 -10.12 -18.58 11.12
CA GLU A 81 -11.20 -18.94 12.06
C GLU A 81 -12.50 -19.33 11.32
N ALA A 82 -12.86 -18.59 10.28
CA ALA A 82 -14.02 -18.89 9.44
C ALA A 82 -13.90 -20.27 8.78
N LEU A 83 -12.75 -20.51 8.13
CA LEU A 83 -12.46 -21.78 7.45
C LEU A 83 -12.37 -22.96 8.43
N THR A 84 -11.86 -22.73 9.65
CA THR A 84 -11.81 -23.75 10.71
C THR A 84 -13.20 -24.11 11.22
N THR A 85 -14.07 -23.12 11.37
CA THR A 85 -15.46 -23.31 11.81
C THR A 85 -16.27 -24.05 10.74
N ALA A 86 -16.02 -23.72 9.47
CA ALA A 86 -16.67 -24.31 8.30
C ALA A 86 -18.21 -24.24 8.34
N ALA A 87 -18.75 -23.19 8.94
CA ALA A 87 -20.20 -22.90 8.98
C ALA A 87 -20.54 -21.76 8.02
N ASP A 88 -21.84 -21.58 7.74
CA ASP A 88 -22.30 -20.40 7.00
C ASP A 88 -21.89 -19.13 7.74
N ALA A 89 -21.20 -18.23 7.06
CA ALA A 89 -20.70 -17.00 7.67
C ALA A 89 -20.60 -15.86 6.66
N GLU A 90 -20.77 -14.64 7.14
CA GLU A 90 -20.57 -13.40 6.40
C GLU A 90 -19.66 -12.49 7.24
N ILE A 91 -18.44 -12.25 6.76
CA ILE A 91 -17.34 -11.72 7.58
C ILE A 91 -16.69 -10.54 6.90
N ALA A 92 -16.69 -9.41 7.60
CA ALA A 92 -15.86 -8.25 7.29
C ALA A 92 -14.39 -8.52 7.66
N VAL A 93 -13.48 -8.38 6.70
CA VAL A 93 -12.05 -8.65 6.85
C VAL A 93 -11.25 -7.33 6.77
N PRO A 94 -10.58 -6.94 7.87
CA PRO A 94 -9.70 -5.78 7.87
C PRO A 94 -8.66 -5.85 6.76
N SER A 95 -8.60 -4.81 5.94
CA SER A 95 -7.76 -4.77 4.75
C SER A 95 -7.25 -3.36 4.44
N TRP A 96 -6.28 -3.32 3.53
CA TRP A 96 -5.73 -2.13 2.89
C TRP A 96 -6.13 -2.15 1.43
N ARG A 97 -6.66 -1.03 0.94
CA ARG A 97 -6.92 -0.79 -0.48
C ARG A 97 -5.90 0.19 -1.02
N LEU A 98 -5.37 -0.10 -2.21
CA LEU A 98 -4.50 0.82 -2.91
C LEU A 98 -5.28 2.10 -3.23
N ALA A 99 -4.84 3.22 -2.65
CA ALA A 99 -5.41 4.54 -2.86
C ALA A 99 -4.73 5.26 -4.03
N SER A 100 -3.41 5.15 -4.16
CA SER A 100 -2.63 5.65 -5.29
C SER A 100 -1.40 4.78 -5.53
N ASP A 101 -0.94 4.67 -6.77
CA ASP A 101 0.35 4.08 -7.14
C ASP A 101 1.06 5.07 -8.08
N VAL A 102 2.10 5.73 -7.58
CA VAL A 102 2.84 6.76 -8.31
C VAL A 102 4.30 6.37 -8.41
N LEU A 103 4.79 6.19 -9.64
CA LEU A 103 6.19 5.96 -9.94
C LEU A 103 6.66 7.01 -10.96
N LEU A 104 7.49 7.95 -10.52
CA LEU A 104 8.05 8.98 -11.40
C LEU A 104 9.39 8.54 -11.97
N SER A 105 9.66 8.90 -13.23
CA SER A 105 10.94 8.63 -13.88
C SER A 105 12.07 9.43 -13.24
N MET A 106 13.23 8.78 -13.06
CA MET A 106 14.46 9.39 -12.60
C MET A 106 15.35 9.90 -13.74
N ALA A 107 14.94 9.78 -15.00
CA ALA A 107 15.75 10.13 -16.17
C ALA A 107 16.26 11.59 -16.15
N ASN A 108 15.44 12.51 -15.63
CA ASN A 108 15.77 13.92 -15.51
C ASN A 108 16.18 14.34 -14.10
N VAL A 109 16.57 13.38 -13.25
CA VAL A 109 17.00 13.59 -11.87
C VAL A 109 18.49 13.28 -11.79
N SER A 110 19.29 14.21 -11.24
CA SER A 110 20.72 13.94 -11.04
C SER A 110 20.93 12.78 -10.06
N VAL A 111 22.02 12.02 -10.21
CA VAL A 111 22.34 10.87 -9.34
C VAL A 111 22.30 11.27 -7.85
N ALA A 112 22.97 12.36 -7.48
CA ALA A 112 22.98 12.87 -6.11
C ALA A 112 21.58 13.29 -5.63
N GLY A 113 20.79 13.95 -6.49
CA GLY A 113 19.41 14.31 -6.18
C GLY A 113 18.52 13.10 -5.94
N GLY A 114 18.68 12.05 -6.77
CA GLY A 114 17.99 10.78 -6.60
C GLY A 114 18.39 10.05 -5.32
N GLN A 115 19.66 10.08 -4.93
CA GLN A 115 20.11 9.53 -3.65
C GLN A 115 19.47 10.27 -2.45
N ASN A 116 19.50 11.60 -2.47
CA ASN A 116 18.87 12.43 -1.44
C ASN A 116 17.35 12.23 -1.36
N ALA A 117 16.68 12.17 -2.51
CA ALA A 117 15.25 11.88 -2.59
C ALA A 117 14.94 10.48 -2.06
N SER A 118 15.77 9.47 -2.37
CA SER A 118 15.63 8.11 -1.84
C SER A 118 15.71 8.10 -0.31
N VAL A 119 16.71 8.78 0.28
CA VAL A 119 16.86 8.89 1.74
C VAL A 119 15.65 9.57 2.38
N ALA A 120 15.08 10.58 1.73
CA ALA A 120 13.85 11.21 2.23
C ALA A 120 12.66 10.25 2.20
N LEU A 121 12.46 9.53 1.10
CA LEU A 121 11.38 8.55 1.02
C LEU A 121 11.60 7.38 1.99
N ASP A 122 12.84 7.00 2.31
CA ASP A 122 13.13 5.99 3.36
C ASP A 122 12.65 6.43 4.75
N ARG A 123 12.51 7.74 5.00
CA ARG A 123 11.93 8.27 6.26
C ARG A 123 10.40 8.28 6.28
N ILE A 124 9.78 8.19 5.11
CA ILE A 124 8.32 8.26 4.92
C ILE A 124 7.75 6.84 4.72
N ASP A 125 8.57 5.92 4.23
CA ASP A 125 8.21 4.51 4.06
C ASP A 125 7.73 3.89 5.37
N GLY A 126 6.60 3.19 5.32
CA GLY A 126 5.96 2.55 6.46
C GLY A 126 5.20 3.48 7.40
N LEU A 127 5.14 4.80 7.13
CA LEU A 127 4.29 5.69 7.93
C LEU A 127 2.82 5.31 7.80
N VAL A 128 2.10 5.34 8.93
CA VAL A 128 0.65 5.16 9.00
C VAL A 128 0.04 6.41 9.63
N LEU A 129 -0.65 7.20 8.82
CA LEU A 129 -1.38 8.39 9.27
C LEU A 129 -2.74 8.00 9.83
N LYS A 130 -3.07 8.56 10.99
CA LYS A 130 -4.38 8.43 11.61
C LYS A 130 -5.43 9.26 10.87
N PRO A 131 -6.73 8.98 11.10
CA PRO A 131 -7.79 9.83 10.58
C PRO A 131 -7.54 11.30 10.94
N HIS A 132 -7.67 12.18 9.95
CA HIS A 132 -7.45 13.63 10.06
C HIS A 132 -6.05 14.09 10.47
N GLU A 133 -5.08 13.19 10.59
CA GLU A 133 -3.70 13.56 10.88
C GLU A 133 -3.12 14.40 9.76
N VAL A 134 -2.31 15.41 10.13
CA VAL A 134 -1.59 16.23 9.16
C VAL A 134 -0.19 15.68 8.97
N PHE A 135 0.11 15.28 7.75
CA PHE A 135 1.46 15.00 7.32
C PHE A 135 2.22 16.31 7.05
N SER A 136 3.45 16.39 7.53
CA SER A 136 4.43 17.42 7.17
C SER A 136 5.68 16.74 6.60
N PHE A 137 6.07 17.13 5.39
CA PHE A 137 7.25 16.57 4.74
C PHE A 137 8.52 16.88 5.53
N ASN A 138 8.68 18.11 6.00
CA ASN A 138 9.84 18.50 6.79
C ASN A 138 9.89 17.84 8.16
N GLN A 139 8.74 17.59 8.80
CA GLN A 139 8.68 16.86 10.06
C GLN A 139 9.03 15.38 9.87
N ALA A 140 8.48 14.74 8.83
CA ALA A 140 8.74 13.33 8.54
C ALA A 140 10.21 13.07 8.15
N VAL A 141 10.79 13.95 7.33
CA VAL A 141 12.14 13.75 6.77
C VAL A 141 13.24 14.33 7.67
N GLY A 142 12.99 15.43 8.38
CA GLY A 142 13.95 16.09 9.26
C GLY A 142 15.04 16.91 8.54
N PRO A 143 16.06 17.41 9.27
CA PRO A 143 17.12 18.25 8.71
C PRO A 143 17.96 17.54 7.64
N ARG A 144 18.35 18.26 6.58
CA ARG A 144 19.11 17.72 5.43
C ARG A 144 20.60 17.79 5.72
N GLU A 145 21.06 16.97 6.65
CA GLU A 145 22.44 16.96 7.15
C GLU A 145 23.15 15.63 6.84
N ALA A 146 24.48 15.65 6.78
CA ALA A 146 25.28 14.46 6.46
C ALA A 146 25.05 13.31 7.45
N LYS A 147 24.96 13.64 8.75
CA LYS A 147 24.64 12.66 9.81
C LYS A 147 23.27 12.01 9.66
N ASN A 148 22.36 12.62 8.91
CA ASN A 148 21.02 12.09 8.65
C ASN A 148 20.94 11.29 7.33
N GLY A 149 22.08 11.11 6.64
CA GLY A 149 22.21 10.33 5.41
C GLY A 149 22.15 11.15 4.12
N PHE A 150 22.01 12.48 4.21
CA PHE A 150 21.97 13.32 3.02
C PHE A 150 23.38 13.61 2.49
N GLY A 151 23.51 13.75 1.18
CA GLY A 151 24.72 14.16 0.48
C GLY A 151 24.57 15.52 -0.18
N LEU A 152 25.68 16.02 -0.74
CA LEU A 152 25.67 17.25 -1.54
C LEU A 152 24.95 17.04 -2.87
N GLY A 153 24.11 17.99 -3.25
CA GLY A 153 23.41 18.01 -4.54
C GLY A 153 23.15 19.43 -5.02
N LYS A 154 22.62 19.57 -6.23
CA LYS A 154 22.28 20.89 -6.78
C LYS A 154 20.95 21.40 -6.21
N VAL A 155 20.94 22.64 -5.77
CA VAL A 155 19.76 23.43 -5.40
C VAL A 155 19.70 24.64 -6.30
N LEU A 156 18.49 25.03 -6.72
CA LEU A 156 18.28 26.27 -7.46
C LEU A 156 17.96 27.39 -6.46
N VAL A 157 18.87 28.34 -6.29
CA VAL A 157 18.67 29.53 -5.45
C VAL A 157 18.62 30.75 -6.36
N GLY A 158 17.46 31.41 -6.39
CA GLY A 158 17.18 32.45 -7.39
C GLY A 158 17.26 31.88 -8.81
N ASN A 159 18.28 32.34 -9.56
CA ASN A 159 18.49 31.94 -10.95
C ASN A 159 19.74 31.05 -11.16
N GLN A 160 20.44 30.68 -10.08
CA GLN A 160 21.72 29.96 -10.10
C GLN A 160 21.63 28.61 -9.39
N TYR A 161 22.38 27.63 -9.91
CA TYR A 161 22.56 26.34 -9.24
C TYR A 161 23.72 26.43 -8.26
N VAL A 162 23.44 26.17 -7.00
CA VAL A 162 24.42 26.05 -5.92
C VAL A 162 24.44 24.62 -5.41
N THR A 163 25.55 24.21 -4.80
CA THR A 163 25.68 22.88 -4.20
C THR A 163 25.40 22.98 -2.71
N GLU A 164 24.40 22.27 -2.23
CA GLU A 164 24.01 22.23 -0.83
C GLU A 164 23.69 20.80 -0.37
N MET A 165 23.71 20.59 0.94
CA MET A 165 23.30 19.32 1.54
C MET A 165 21.82 19.07 1.27
N GLY A 166 21.49 17.85 0.82
CA GLY A 166 20.13 17.50 0.43
C GLY A 166 19.69 18.08 -0.91
N GLY A 167 20.58 18.65 -1.74
CA GLY A 167 20.18 19.15 -3.05
C GLY A 167 19.50 18.08 -3.91
N GLY A 168 18.44 18.47 -4.62
CA GLY A 168 17.57 17.56 -5.38
C GLY A 168 16.42 16.92 -4.58
N ILE A 169 16.29 17.23 -3.28
CA ILE A 169 15.23 16.70 -2.40
C ILE A 169 13.81 16.93 -2.93
N CYS A 170 13.57 18.02 -3.67
CA CYS A 170 12.23 18.38 -4.12
C CYS A 170 11.59 17.36 -5.07
N PHE A 171 12.40 16.46 -5.64
CA PHE A 171 11.86 15.30 -6.36
C PHE A 171 11.01 14.42 -5.44
N SER A 172 11.47 14.14 -4.21
CA SER A 172 10.70 13.36 -3.24
C SER A 172 9.44 14.05 -2.74
N SER A 173 9.45 15.36 -2.47
CA SER A 173 8.22 16.08 -2.12
C SER A 173 7.23 16.14 -3.29
N THR A 174 7.73 16.20 -4.53
CA THR A 174 6.88 16.08 -5.71
C THR A 174 6.26 14.68 -5.81
N ILE A 175 6.99 13.61 -5.52
CA ILE A 175 6.42 12.25 -5.45
C ILE A 175 5.28 12.20 -4.42
N VAL A 176 5.48 12.73 -3.21
CA VAL A 176 4.40 12.79 -2.20
C VAL A 176 3.21 13.58 -2.74
N HIS A 177 3.44 14.72 -3.39
CA HIS A 177 2.36 15.50 -3.96
C HIS A 177 1.58 14.75 -5.04
N GLN A 178 2.30 14.08 -5.93
CA GLN A 178 1.70 13.26 -7.00
C GLN A 178 0.89 12.10 -6.41
N ALA A 179 1.36 11.44 -5.36
CA ALA A 179 0.60 10.40 -4.66
C ALA A 179 -0.69 10.96 -4.03
N VAL A 180 -0.63 12.15 -3.42
CA VAL A 180 -1.82 12.81 -2.85
C VAL A 180 -2.87 13.15 -3.92
N VAL A 181 -2.46 13.73 -5.06
CA VAL A 181 -3.42 14.17 -6.10
C VAL A 181 -3.98 13.04 -6.94
N HIS A 182 -3.28 11.90 -7.02
CA HIS A 182 -3.75 10.68 -7.69
C HIS A 182 -4.41 9.68 -6.73
N ALA A 183 -4.56 10.03 -5.45
CA ALA A 183 -5.29 9.19 -4.51
C ALA A 183 -6.78 9.13 -4.87
N ASP A 184 -7.39 7.97 -4.62
CA ASP A 184 -8.83 7.79 -4.77
C ASP A 184 -9.63 8.82 -3.94
N GLU A 185 -10.85 9.14 -4.38
CA GLU A 185 -11.69 10.13 -3.71
C GLU A 185 -12.03 9.73 -2.27
N ALA A 186 -12.17 8.43 -2.02
CA ALA A 186 -12.48 7.87 -0.70
C ALA A 186 -11.37 8.08 0.33
N SER A 187 -10.14 8.39 -0.10
CA SER A 187 -9.04 8.76 0.78
C SER A 187 -9.20 10.14 1.39
N GLY A 188 -10.01 11.02 0.79
CA GLY A 188 -10.36 12.33 1.38
C GLY A 188 -9.16 13.23 1.68
N LEU A 189 -8.05 13.08 0.95
CA LEU A 189 -6.81 13.80 1.23
C LEU A 189 -6.96 15.28 0.87
N THR A 190 -6.53 16.17 1.77
CA THR A 190 -6.60 17.62 1.55
C THR A 190 -5.20 18.23 1.60
N VAL A 191 -4.73 18.85 0.51
CA VAL A 191 -3.47 19.62 0.53
C VAL A 191 -3.67 20.87 1.40
N LEU A 192 -2.79 21.07 2.38
CA LEU A 192 -2.82 22.20 3.31
C LEU A 192 -1.72 23.23 3.02
N GLU A 193 -0.55 22.75 2.59
CA GLU A 193 0.57 23.61 2.22
C GLU A 193 1.27 23.01 1.00
N ARG A 194 1.48 23.84 -0.02
CA ARG A 194 2.23 23.49 -1.22
C ARG A 194 2.87 24.72 -1.80
N HIS A 195 4.17 24.61 -2.10
CA HIS A 195 4.91 25.58 -2.89
C HIS A 195 5.32 24.97 -4.23
N ARG A 196 5.43 25.80 -5.27
CA ARG A 196 5.88 25.38 -6.60
C ARG A 196 7.26 25.96 -6.88
N HIS A 197 8.04 25.27 -7.70
CA HIS A 197 9.27 25.83 -8.22
C HIS A 197 8.96 27.03 -9.13
N THR A 198 9.84 28.01 -9.14
CA THR A 198 9.78 29.15 -10.07
C THR A 198 10.10 28.74 -11.51
N ARG A 199 10.88 27.67 -11.68
CA ARG A 199 11.18 27.03 -12.97
C ARG A 199 10.52 25.66 -13.03
N GLN A 200 10.07 25.26 -14.21
CA GLN A 200 9.44 23.96 -14.42
C GLN A 200 10.37 22.82 -13.97
N ALA A 201 9.85 21.92 -13.14
CA ALA A 201 10.53 20.69 -12.78
C ALA A 201 10.48 19.70 -13.97
N PRO A 202 11.60 19.09 -14.36
CA PRO A 202 11.68 18.30 -15.59
C PRO A 202 11.13 16.85 -15.46
N TYR A 203 10.56 16.49 -14.32
CA TYR A 203 10.12 15.14 -13.98
C TYR A 203 8.60 15.03 -13.75
N VAL A 204 7.86 16.12 -13.96
CA VAL A 204 6.38 16.17 -13.91
C VAL A 204 5.86 17.20 -14.90
N GLU A 205 4.58 17.07 -15.26
CA GLU A 205 3.88 18.07 -16.07
C GLU A 205 3.84 19.45 -15.39
N PRO A 206 3.71 20.55 -16.17
CA PRO A 206 3.66 21.90 -15.64
C PRO A 206 2.65 22.06 -14.49
N GLY A 207 3.14 22.54 -13.35
CA GLY A 207 2.29 22.76 -12.17
C GLY A 207 1.91 21.47 -11.42
N GLY A 208 2.57 20.34 -11.69
CA GLY A 208 2.47 19.10 -10.91
C GLY A 208 3.52 18.97 -9.80
N ASP A 209 4.40 19.95 -9.62
CA ASP A 209 5.53 19.85 -8.69
C ASP A 209 5.20 20.35 -7.28
N ALA A 210 5.96 19.90 -6.30
CA ALA A 210 5.97 20.48 -4.95
C ALA A 210 7.41 20.69 -4.48
N THR A 211 7.73 21.92 -4.09
CA THR A 211 9.05 22.30 -3.60
C THR A 211 9.05 22.45 -2.08
N VAL A 212 10.19 22.15 -1.46
CA VAL A 212 10.39 22.18 -0.02
C VAL A 212 11.77 22.70 0.30
N TYR A 213 11.91 23.38 1.44
CA TYR A 213 13.17 23.81 2.00
C TYR A 213 13.07 23.75 3.51
N TYR A 214 13.95 22.98 4.16
CA TYR A 214 13.82 22.70 5.58
C TYR A 214 13.83 24.00 6.41
N GLY A 215 12.82 24.16 7.26
CA GLY A 215 12.62 25.35 8.10
C GLY A 215 12.02 26.57 7.38
N VAL A 216 11.76 26.51 6.07
CA VAL A 216 11.23 27.67 5.30
C VAL A 216 9.99 27.31 4.48
N MET A 217 10.04 26.25 3.66
CA MET A 217 8.94 25.81 2.79
C MET A 217 8.63 24.34 3.08
N ASP A 218 7.36 24.01 3.29
CA ASP A 218 6.93 22.65 3.57
C ASP A 218 5.90 22.14 2.54
N TYR A 219 5.70 20.83 2.54
CA TYR A 219 4.56 20.20 1.89
C TYR A 219 3.72 19.52 2.95
N LYS A 220 2.44 19.90 3.05
CA LYS A 220 1.52 19.36 4.05
C LYS A 220 0.22 18.93 3.42
N PHE A 221 -0.30 17.81 3.89
CA PHE A 221 -1.66 17.38 3.60
C PHE A 221 -2.30 16.80 4.85
N ARG A 222 -3.62 16.84 4.91
CA ARG A 222 -4.44 16.22 5.94
C ARG A 222 -5.01 14.92 5.40
N ASN A 223 -4.91 13.86 6.18
CA ASN A 223 -5.53 12.57 5.90
C ASN A 223 -7.07 12.62 6.04
N GLY A 224 -7.77 11.70 5.40
CA GLY A 224 -9.22 11.53 5.48
C GLY A 224 -9.66 10.77 6.74
N ASP A 225 -10.77 10.03 6.64
CA ASP A 225 -11.43 9.35 7.76
C ASP A 225 -10.83 7.98 8.12
N ALA A 226 -10.05 7.39 7.21
CA ALA A 226 -9.42 6.09 7.39
C ALA A 226 -7.93 6.22 7.68
N LEU A 227 -7.30 5.14 8.17
CA LEU A 227 -5.84 5.08 8.22
C LEU A 227 -5.27 5.14 6.80
N LEU A 228 -4.14 5.83 6.64
CA LEU A 228 -3.39 5.88 5.39
C LEU A 228 -1.96 5.39 5.63
N ALA A 229 -1.59 4.27 5.01
CA ALA A 229 -0.22 3.76 5.04
C ALA A 229 0.55 4.18 3.78
N VAL A 230 1.84 4.43 3.94
CA VAL A 230 2.75 4.83 2.86
C VAL A 230 3.76 3.73 2.60
N GLU A 231 3.91 3.34 1.34
CA GLU A 231 4.91 2.37 0.89
C GLU A 231 5.79 3.01 -0.18
N LYS A 232 7.09 2.96 0.02
CA LYS A 232 8.08 3.40 -0.96
C LYS A 232 8.22 2.40 -2.09
N GLN A 233 8.35 2.93 -3.30
CA GLN A 233 8.74 2.18 -4.48
C GLN A 233 10.05 2.71 -5.05
N LYS A 234 10.89 1.79 -5.54
CA LYS A 234 12.09 2.12 -6.28
C LYS A 234 12.39 1.06 -7.32
N THR A 235 12.62 1.50 -8.55
CA THR A 235 13.11 0.69 -9.67
C THR A 235 14.45 1.28 -10.14
N PRO A 236 15.16 0.64 -11.08
CA PRO A 236 16.38 1.23 -11.66
C PRO A 236 16.15 2.62 -12.26
N ASP A 237 14.98 2.84 -12.87
CA ASP A 237 14.67 4.03 -13.66
C ASP A 237 13.62 4.96 -13.01
N GLY A 238 13.12 4.61 -11.82
CA GLY A 238 11.99 5.31 -11.21
C GLY A 238 11.94 5.22 -9.69
N MET A 239 11.23 6.18 -9.10
CA MET A 239 11.00 6.24 -7.66
C MET A 239 9.60 6.78 -7.38
N GLY A 240 8.98 6.26 -6.33
CA GLY A 240 7.54 6.39 -6.17
C GLY A 240 7.04 6.11 -4.77
N LEU A 241 5.73 6.29 -4.60
CA LEU A 241 4.99 5.91 -3.41
C LEU A 241 3.68 5.23 -3.81
N ARG A 242 3.32 4.18 -3.07
CA ARG A 242 1.95 3.72 -2.96
C ARG A 242 1.33 4.25 -1.68
N PHE A 243 0.11 4.75 -1.79
CA PHE A 243 -0.73 5.00 -0.62
C PHE A 243 -1.76 3.90 -0.48
N TRP A 244 -1.99 3.49 0.75
CA TRP A 244 -2.92 2.44 1.11
C TRP A 244 -3.92 2.96 2.12
N ARG A 245 -5.20 2.87 1.82
CA ARG A 245 -6.30 3.27 2.70
C ARG A 245 -6.84 2.05 3.43
N ALA A 246 -7.03 2.14 4.75
CA ALA A 246 -7.68 1.07 5.50
C ALA A 246 -9.16 0.98 5.15
N VAL A 247 -9.64 -0.25 5.02
CA VAL A 247 -11.04 -0.63 4.83
C VAL A 247 -11.36 -1.80 5.76
N ASN A 248 -12.60 -1.85 6.24
CA ASN A 248 -13.12 -2.94 7.07
C ASN A 248 -14.40 -3.47 6.46
#